data_AF-A0A4P7GV34-F1
#
_entry.id   AF-A0A4P7GV34-F1
#
_cell.length_a   1.000
_cell.length_b   1.000
_cell.length_c   1.000
_cell.angle_alpha   90.00
_cell.angle_beta   90.00
_cell.angle_gamma   90.00
#
_symmetry.space_group_name_H-M   'P 1'
#
loop_
_entity.id
_entity.type
_entity.pdbx_description
1 polymer ?
#
loop_
_entity_poly.entity_id
_entity_poly.type
_entity_poly.pdbx_seq_one_letter_code
_entity_poly.pdbx_strand_id
1 'polypeptide(L)'
;MRVTITPAAAAYAARELKRRPELDRTLTVEAFLVAGCCSPNLPPEVRLGPPPEGGFRAVTVPLAGPAVAAADGAATAPATDAQPDMAAVEVYLDPLVEDFVRDWYGEADREQAERAVLCIDLVRYGDREELTVRPWPPRPGTAPAS
;
A
#
# COMPACT_ATOMS: atom_id res chain seq x y z
N MET A 1 -10.05 -8.52 2.25
CA MET A 1 -8.77 -8.08 1.65
C MET A 1 -7.93 -7.29 2.64
N ARG A 2 -6.62 -7.54 2.69
CA ARG A 2 -5.63 -6.84 3.54
C ARG A 2 -4.71 -5.95 2.69
N VAL A 3 -4.05 -4.97 3.30
CA VAL A 3 -3.09 -4.08 2.64
C VAL A 3 -1.74 -4.16 3.35
N THR A 4 -0.66 -4.23 2.57
CA THR A 4 0.72 -4.14 3.04
C THR A 4 1.49 -3.14 2.18
N ILE A 5 2.60 -2.65 2.69
CA ILE A 5 3.51 -1.76 1.98
C ILE A 5 4.92 -2.33 2.03
N THR A 6 5.65 -2.31 0.91
CA THR A 6 7.05 -2.75 0.90
C THR A 6 7.95 -1.73 1.63
N PRO A 7 9.11 -2.14 2.16
CA PRO A 7 10.01 -1.20 2.83
C PRO A 7 10.43 -0.02 1.94
N ALA A 8 10.64 -0.26 0.64
CA ALA A 8 11.00 0.79 -0.32
C ALA A 8 9.84 1.78 -0.53
N ALA A 9 8.61 1.27 -0.70
CA ALA A 9 7.41 2.08 -0.80
C ALA A 9 7.14 2.87 0.49
N ALA A 10 7.33 2.26 1.66
CA ALA A 10 7.15 2.92 2.95
C ALA A 10 8.15 4.07 3.14
N ALA A 11 9.43 3.85 2.82
CA ALA A 11 10.46 4.89 2.88
C ALA A 11 10.16 6.04 1.90
N TYR A 12 9.68 5.72 0.70
CA TYR A 12 9.25 6.72 -0.27
C TYR A 12 8.05 7.53 0.25
N ALA A 13 6.99 6.86 0.69
CA ALA A 13 5.78 7.49 1.20
C ALA A 13 6.08 8.39 2.41
N ALA A 14 6.85 7.91 3.38
CA ALA A 14 7.22 8.69 4.57
C ALA A 14 8.02 9.95 4.19
N ARG A 15 8.95 9.84 3.24
CA ARG A 15 9.73 10.98 2.73
C ARG A 15 8.84 12.01 2.04
N GLU A 16 7.94 11.56 1.18
CA GLU A 16 7.06 12.45 0.41
C GLU A 16 6.00 13.13 1.29
N LEU A 17 5.40 12.40 2.23
CA LEU A 17 4.46 12.96 3.19
C LEU A 17 5.13 13.93 4.18
N LYS A 18 6.40 13.69 4.56
CA LYS A 18 7.16 14.64 5.38
C LYS A 18 7.43 15.96 4.64
N ARG A 19 7.63 15.90 3.31
CA ARG A 19 7.86 17.08 2.47
C ARG A 19 6.59 17.87 2.20
N ARG A 20 5.43 17.22 2.29
CA ARG A 20 4.12 17.76 1.92
C ARG A 20 3.09 17.49 3.04
N PRO A 21 3.22 18.18 4.18
CA PRO A 21 2.32 17.99 5.32
C PRO A 21 0.85 18.29 4.99
N GLU A 22 0.59 19.08 3.94
CA GLU A 22 -0.74 19.37 3.40
C GLU A 22 -1.47 18.15 2.79
N LEU A 23 -0.79 17.01 2.62
CA LEU A 23 -1.39 15.77 2.12
C LEU A 23 -1.95 14.88 3.22
N ASP A 24 -2.11 15.41 4.44
CA ASP A 24 -2.75 14.76 5.61
C ASP A 24 -2.27 13.33 5.93
N ARG A 25 -1.08 12.97 5.44
CA ARG A 25 -0.45 11.65 5.63
C ARG A 25 -1.30 10.49 5.12
N THR A 26 -1.92 10.63 3.95
CA THR A 26 -2.72 9.54 3.37
C THR A 26 -2.18 9.03 2.04
N LEU A 27 -2.46 7.75 1.80
CA LEU A 27 -2.31 7.12 0.50
C LEU A 27 -3.71 6.73 0.01
N THR A 28 -3.98 6.90 -1.27
CA THR A 28 -5.21 6.40 -1.90
C THR A 28 -4.84 5.36 -2.96
N VAL A 29 -5.47 4.20 -2.90
CA VAL A 29 -5.38 3.14 -3.92
C VAL A 29 -6.66 3.22 -4.75
N GLU A 30 -6.53 3.73 -5.97
CA GLU A 30 -7.65 3.99 -6.88
C GLU A 30 -7.63 3.00 -8.04
N ALA A 31 -8.80 2.53 -8.45
CA ALA A 31 -8.92 1.74 -9.66
C ALA A 31 -8.38 2.53 -10.86
N PHE A 32 -7.60 1.88 -11.73
CA PHE A 32 -7.04 2.56 -12.89
C PHE A 32 -8.16 2.94 -13.88
N LEU A 33 -8.25 4.24 -14.20
CA LEU A 33 -9.22 4.79 -15.14
C LEU A 33 -8.54 5.13 -16.47
N VAL A 34 -8.92 4.45 -17.55
CA VAL A 34 -8.57 4.86 -18.92
C VAL A 34 -9.80 5.49 -19.57
N ALA A 35 -9.75 6.80 -19.83
CA ALA A 35 -10.79 7.52 -20.59
C ALA A 35 -12.24 7.31 -20.08
N GLY A 36 -12.41 7.24 -18.75
CA GLY A 36 -13.71 7.03 -18.11
C GLY A 36 -14.14 5.56 -18.00
N CYS A 37 -13.34 4.61 -18.49
CA CYS A 37 -13.51 3.18 -18.27
C CYS A 37 -12.50 2.69 -17.23
N CYS A 38 -12.99 2.01 -16.21
CA CYS A 38 -12.13 1.32 -15.27
C CYS A 38 -11.59 0.03 -15.91
N SER A 39 -10.30 -0.26 -15.74
CA SER A 39 -9.70 -1.49 -16.29
C SER A 39 -9.32 -2.46 -15.17
N PRO A 40 -9.99 -3.62 -15.03
CA PRO A 40 -9.62 -4.63 -14.03
C PRO A 40 -8.28 -5.31 -14.37
N ASN A 41 -7.79 -5.15 -15.60
CA ASN A 41 -6.54 -5.77 -16.05
C ASN A 41 -5.29 -4.95 -15.70
N LEU A 42 -5.44 -3.72 -15.23
CA LEU A 42 -4.33 -2.85 -14.84
C LEU A 42 -4.23 -2.77 -13.31
N PRO A 43 -3.01 -2.72 -12.75
CA PRO A 43 -2.85 -2.46 -11.33
C PRO A 43 -3.48 -1.10 -10.98
N PRO A 44 -4.10 -0.97 -9.80
CA PRO A 44 -4.58 0.31 -9.32
C PRO A 44 -3.43 1.31 -9.15
N GLU A 45 -3.76 2.59 -9.27
CA GLU A 45 -2.83 3.69 -9.01
C GLU A 45 -2.76 3.94 -7.51
N VAL A 46 -1.56 4.26 -7.00
CA VAL A 46 -1.38 4.66 -5.60
C VAL A 46 -0.93 6.11 -5.55
N ARG A 47 -1.77 6.96 -4.95
CA ARG A 47 -1.57 8.42 -4.94
C ARG A 47 -1.35 8.90 -3.51
N LEU A 48 -0.47 9.90 -3.38
CA LEU A 48 -0.34 10.68 -2.14
C LEU A 48 -1.25 11.90 -2.26
N GLY A 49 -2.09 12.13 -1.26
CA GLY A 49 -3.11 13.17 -1.30
C GLY A 49 -3.84 13.31 0.02
N PRO A 50 -4.69 14.33 0.18
CA PRO A 50 -5.66 14.35 1.28
C PRO A 50 -6.63 13.15 1.16
N PRO A 51 -7.34 12.79 2.25
CA PRO A 51 -8.40 11.79 2.19
C PRO A 51 -9.36 12.03 1.02
N PRO A 52 -9.67 11.00 0.22
CA PRO A 52 -10.65 11.15 -0.85
C PRO A 52 -12.06 11.32 -0.27
N GLU A 53 -12.91 12.05 -0.99
CA GLU A 53 -14.34 12.11 -0.67
C GLU A 53 -15.08 10.86 -1.17
N GLY A 54 -16.04 10.35 -0.39
CA GLY A 54 -16.91 9.25 -0.80
C GLY A 54 -16.72 7.95 -0.04
N GLY A 55 -17.21 6.84 -0.61
CA GLY A 55 -17.33 5.53 0.04
C GLY A 55 -16.04 4.73 0.19
N PHE A 56 -14.88 5.39 0.24
CA PHE A 56 -13.59 4.71 0.37
C PHE A 56 -13.46 4.00 1.71
N ARG A 57 -12.83 2.83 1.70
CA ARG A 57 -12.50 2.10 2.91
C ARG A 57 -11.11 2.49 3.39
N ALA A 58 -11.03 3.13 4.56
CA ALA A 58 -9.75 3.45 5.20
C ALA A 58 -9.18 2.23 5.95
N VAL A 59 -7.87 2.00 5.79
CA VAL A 59 -7.10 1.02 6.57
C VAL A 59 -5.78 1.63 7.01
N THR A 60 -5.44 1.47 8.29
CA THR A 60 -4.14 1.91 8.81
C THR A 60 -3.07 0.86 8.51
N VAL A 61 -1.99 1.27 7.85
CA VAL A 61 -0.88 0.39 7.47
C VAL A 61 0.41 0.89 8.13
N PRO A 62 1.17 0.05 8.85
CA PRO A 62 2.43 0.47 9.44
C PRO A 62 3.46 0.78 8.36
N LEU A 63 4.17 1.91 8.52
CA LEU A 63 5.29 2.31 7.65
C LEU A 63 6.63 1.75 8.17
N ALA A 64 6.73 1.46 9.46
CA ALA A 64 7.78 0.64 10.02
C ALA A 64 7.38 -0.84 9.86
N GLY A 65 8.05 -1.58 8.98
CA GLY A 65 7.82 -3.03 8.84
C GLY A 65 8.06 -3.76 10.18
N PRO A 66 7.60 -5.02 10.34
CA PRO A 66 8.00 -5.82 11.48
C PRO A 66 9.53 -5.85 11.50
N ALA A 67 10.13 -5.30 12.55
CA ALA A 67 11.56 -5.38 12.77
C ALA A 67 11.95 -6.84 12.61
N VAL A 68 12.74 -7.15 11.59
CA VAL A 68 13.42 -8.43 11.55
C VAL A 68 14.27 -8.40 12.81
N ALA A 69 13.88 -9.19 13.83
CA ALA A 69 14.71 -9.46 14.97
C ALA A 69 15.95 -10.16 14.43
N ALA A 70 16.93 -9.37 14.01
CA ALA A 70 18.29 -9.81 13.77
C ALA A 70 18.85 -10.15 15.16
N ALA A 71 18.62 -11.40 15.55
CA ALA A 71 19.42 -12.06 16.54
C ALA A 71 20.89 -11.99 16.10
N ASP A 72 21.74 -11.70 17.09
CA ASP A 72 23.20 -11.80 17.10
C ASP A 72 24.02 -10.78 16.28
N GLY A 73 24.22 -9.62 16.92
CA GLY A 73 25.56 -9.25 17.40
C GLY A 73 26.59 -8.75 16.37
N ALA A 74 26.61 -7.44 16.13
CA ALA A 74 27.83 -6.66 15.90
C ALA A 74 27.51 -5.15 15.92
N ALA A 75 28.43 -4.36 16.46
CA ALA A 75 28.20 -3.03 16.98
C ALA A 75 28.41 -1.87 15.96
N THR A 76 27.71 -0.76 16.25
CA THR A 76 28.09 0.67 16.10
C THR A 76 27.88 1.41 14.78
N ALA A 77 26.95 2.38 14.79
CA ALA A 77 27.15 3.78 14.38
C ALA A 77 26.02 4.68 14.97
N PRO A 78 26.29 5.97 15.30
CA PRO A 78 25.46 6.77 16.20
C PRO A 78 24.22 7.40 15.52
N ALA A 79 23.24 7.71 16.37
CA ALA A 79 21.94 8.26 16.03
C ALA A 79 21.99 9.51 15.14
N THR A 80 21.06 9.62 14.19
CA THR A 80 20.66 10.90 13.60
C THR A 80 19.13 10.92 13.48
N ASP A 81 18.54 11.88 14.20
CA ASP A 81 17.14 12.32 14.18
C ASP A 81 16.04 11.32 14.53
N ALA A 82 15.78 11.20 15.84
CA ALA A 82 14.45 10.93 16.36
C ALA A 82 13.54 12.16 16.08
N GLN A 83 12.97 12.22 14.88
CA GLN A 83 11.86 13.12 14.52
C GLN A 83 10.60 12.26 14.35
N PRO A 84 9.38 12.78 14.60
CA PRO A 84 8.20 11.94 14.88
C PRO A 84 7.82 11.07 13.69
N ASP A 85 8.43 9.89 13.65
CA ASP A 85 7.82 8.56 13.78
C ASP A 85 6.42 8.48 13.18
N MET A 86 6.34 8.64 11.86
CA MET A 86 5.15 8.22 11.12
C MET A 86 5.14 6.68 11.13
N ALA A 87 4.73 6.11 12.27
CA ALA A 87 4.73 4.67 12.49
C ALA A 87 3.74 3.96 11.55
N ALA A 88 2.71 4.68 11.09
CA ALA A 88 1.69 4.20 10.18
C ALA A 88 1.15 5.31 9.27
N VAL A 89 0.55 4.89 8.17
CA VAL A 89 -0.14 5.72 7.18
C VAL A 89 -1.58 5.22 7.03
N GLU A 90 -2.51 6.13 6.77
CA GLU A 90 -3.86 5.75 6.41
C GLU A 90 -3.94 5.51 4.90
N VAL A 91 -4.44 4.34 4.51
CA VAL A 91 -4.61 3.93 3.12
C VAL A 91 -6.11 3.85 2.82
N TYR A 92 -6.55 4.64 1.86
CA TYR A 92 -7.92 4.65 1.38
C TYR A 92 -8.05 3.75 0.16
N LEU A 93 -8.94 2.77 0.21
CA LEU A 93 -9.20 1.84 -0.88
C LEU A 93 -10.49 2.23 -1.60
N ASP A 94 -10.37 2.43 -2.91
CA ASP A 94 -11.53 2.55 -3.80
C ASP A 94 -12.33 1.24 -3.79
N PRO A 95 -13.65 1.27 -3.55
CA PRO A 95 -14.52 0.08 -3.60
C PRO A 95 -14.40 -0.73 -4.89
N LEU A 96 -14.13 -0.07 -6.03
CA LEU A 96 -13.95 -0.75 -7.31
C LEU A 96 -12.74 -1.68 -7.32
N VAL A 97 -11.71 -1.41 -6.51
CA VAL A 97 -10.55 -2.29 -6.38
C VAL A 97 -10.97 -3.61 -5.72
N GLU A 98 -11.82 -3.56 -4.70
CA GLU A 98 -12.37 -4.77 -4.06
C GLU A 98 -13.25 -5.56 -5.05
N ASP A 99 -14.08 -4.87 -5.83
CA ASP A 99 -14.91 -5.50 -6.85
C ASP A 99 -14.06 -6.17 -7.94
N PHE A 100 -13.01 -5.52 -8.45
CA PHE A 100 -12.13 -6.13 -9.46
C PHE A 100 -11.38 -7.35 -8.95
N VAL A 101 -10.94 -7.32 -7.69
CA VAL A 101 -10.32 -8.50 -7.08
C VAL A 101 -11.33 -9.63 -6.98
N ARG A 102 -12.56 -9.36 -6.52
CA ARG A 102 -13.62 -10.38 -6.46
C ARG A 102 -13.94 -10.95 -7.84
N ASP A 103 -14.12 -10.10 -8.83
CA ASP A 103 -14.43 -10.49 -10.21
C ASP A 103 -13.30 -11.32 -10.82
N TRP A 104 -12.03 -11.00 -10.50
CA TRP A 104 -10.87 -11.75 -10.97
C TRP A 104 -10.85 -13.19 -10.46
N TYR A 105 -11.09 -13.39 -9.17
CA TYR A 105 -11.17 -14.74 -8.60
C TYR A 105 -12.47 -15.45 -9.00
N GLY A 106 -13.54 -14.68 -9.26
CA GLY A 106 -14.86 -15.20 -9.56
C GLY A 106 -15.58 -15.73 -8.32
N GLU A 107 -16.88 -15.97 -8.47
CA GLU A 107 -17.77 -16.36 -7.36
C GLU A 107 -17.38 -17.70 -6.70
N ALA A 108 -16.76 -18.61 -7.45
CA ALA A 108 -16.32 -19.90 -6.94
C ALA A 108 -15.15 -19.80 -5.94
N ASP A 109 -14.35 -18.74 -6.02
CA ASP A 109 -13.12 -18.55 -5.25
C ASP A 109 -13.18 -17.28 -4.38
N ARG A 110 -14.37 -16.94 -3.89
CA ARG A 110 -14.60 -15.76 -3.04
C ARG A 110 -13.69 -15.70 -1.80
N GLU A 111 -13.42 -16.85 -1.17
CA GLU A 111 -12.51 -16.92 -0.02
C GLU A 111 -11.10 -16.44 -0.40
N GLN A 112 -10.64 -16.73 -1.62
CA GLN A 112 -9.33 -16.29 -2.11
C GLN A 112 -9.30 -14.77 -2.29
N ALA A 113 -10.37 -14.18 -2.85
CA ALA A 113 -10.52 -12.73 -2.97
C ALA A 113 -10.51 -12.04 -1.59
N GLU A 114 -11.21 -12.61 -0.60
CA GLU A 114 -11.24 -12.08 0.76
C GLU A 114 -9.86 -12.14 1.44
N ARG A 115 -9.07 -13.17 1.13
CA ARG A 115 -7.71 -13.38 1.62
C ARG A 115 -6.62 -12.65 0.82
N ALA A 116 -6.97 -12.01 -0.30
CA ALA A 116 -6.06 -11.24 -1.11
C ALA A 116 -5.34 -10.15 -0.28
N VAL A 117 -4.07 -9.94 -0.59
CA VAL A 117 -3.24 -8.90 0.01
C VAL A 117 -2.79 -7.91 -1.07
N LEU A 118 -3.30 -6.68 -1.01
CA LEU A 118 -2.78 -5.59 -1.83
C LEU A 118 -1.43 -5.16 -1.27
N CYS A 119 -0.36 -5.42 -2.02
CA CYS A 119 0.97 -4.99 -1.65
C CYS A 119 1.33 -3.73 -2.43
N ILE A 120 1.37 -2.58 -1.74
CA ILE A 120 1.85 -1.32 -2.27
C ILE A 120 3.37 -1.40 -2.40
N ASP A 121 3.86 -1.24 -3.61
CA ASP A 121 5.28 -1.31 -3.95
C ASP A 121 5.74 -0.05 -4.68
N LEU A 122 7.05 0.18 -4.68
CA LEU A 122 7.69 1.28 -5.37
C LEU A 122 8.36 0.77 -6.64
N VAL A 123 7.91 1.27 -7.78
CA VAL A 123 8.53 1.00 -9.08
C VAL A 123 9.32 2.21 -9.54
N ARG A 124 10.47 1.94 -10.15
CA ARG A 124 11.35 2.95 -10.73
C ARG A 124 11.38 2.82 -12.24
N TYR A 125 11.02 3.89 -12.92
CA TYR A 125 11.04 4.03 -14.38
C TYR A 125 12.05 5.11 -14.75
N GLY A 126 13.32 4.71 -14.93
CA GLY A 126 14.41 5.67 -15.12
C GLY A 126 14.49 6.62 -13.93
N ASP A 127 14.23 7.91 -14.19
CA ASP A 127 14.28 8.98 -13.18
C ASP A 127 12.96 9.16 -12.41
N ARG A 128 11.89 8.42 -12.76
CA ARG A 128 10.58 8.51 -12.10
C ARG A 128 10.40 7.37 -11.09
N GLU A 129 10.02 7.72 -9.87
CA GLU A 129 9.56 6.78 -8.83
C GLU A 129 8.02 6.86 -8.74
N GLU A 130 7.35 5.70 -8.72
CA GLU A 130 5.89 5.61 -8.65
C GLU A 130 5.44 4.49 -7.70
N LEU A 131 4.41 4.77 -6.89
CA LEU A 131 3.76 3.76 -6.07
C LEU A 131 2.68 3.04 -6.88
N THR A 132 2.62 1.72 -6.78
CA THR A 132 1.61 0.88 -7.44
C THR A 132 1.35 -0.37 -6.62
N VAL A 133 0.35 -1.19 -6.98
CA VAL A 133 0.10 -2.48 -6.33
C VAL A 133 0.72 -3.61 -7.15
N ARG A 134 1.57 -4.44 -6.53
CA ARG A 134 2.20 -5.59 -7.18
C ARG A 134 2.33 -6.82 -6.27
N PRO A 135 2.10 -8.05 -6.79
CA PRO A 135 1.59 -8.34 -8.12
C PRO A 135 0.12 -7.91 -8.28
N TRP A 136 -0.30 -7.68 -9.53
CA TRP A 136 -1.70 -7.50 -9.89
C TRP A 136 -2.12 -8.62 -10.86
N PRO A 137 -3.22 -9.34 -10.59
CA PRO A 137 -4.08 -9.28 -9.39
C PRO A 137 -3.30 -9.65 -8.11
N PRO A 138 -3.75 -9.15 -6.93
CA PRO A 138 -3.13 -9.49 -5.66
C PRO A 138 -3.31 -10.97 -5.37
N ARG A 139 -2.28 -11.59 -4.78
CA ARG A 139 -2.35 -13.01 -4.37
C ARG A 139 -2.97 -13.15 -2.98
N PRO A 140 -3.57 -14.31 -2.66
CA PRO A 140 -4.02 -14.58 -1.30
C PRO A 140 -2.81 -14.71 -0.37
N GLY A 141 -2.84 -14.02 0.75
CA GLY A 141 -1.83 -14.17 1.80
C GLY A 141 -2.24 -15.22 2.83
N THR A 142 -1.28 -15.81 3.52
CA THR A 142 -1.55 -16.55 4.76
C THR A 142 -2.11 -15.60 5.82
N ALA A 143 -3.14 -16.01 6.56
CA ALA A 143 -3.47 -15.35 7.82
C ALA A 143 -2.22 -15.43 8.73
N PRO A 144 -1.90 -14.41 9.55
CA PRO A 144 -0.92 -14.64 10.60
C PRO A 144 -1.42 -15.82 11.43
N ALA A 145 -0.59 -16.87 11.54
CA ALA A 145 -0.87 -17.95 12.47
C ALA A 145 -1.08 -17.32 13.85
N SER A 146 -2.25 -17.54 14.43
CA SER A 146 -2.60 -17.11 15.78
C SER A 146 -1.75 -17.82 16.82
#